data_AF-A0A840VIJ9-F1
#
_entry.id   AF-A0A840VIJ9-F1
#
_cell.length_a   1.000
_cell.length_b   1.000
_cell.length_c   1.000
_cell.angle_alpha   90.00
_cell.angle_beta   90.00
_cell.angle_gamma   90.00
#
_symmetry.space_group_name_H-M   'P 1'
#
loop_
_entity.id
_entity.type
_entity.pdbx_description
1 polymer ?
#
loop_
_entity_poly.entity_id
_entity_poly.type
_entity_poly.pdbx_seq_one_letter_code
_entity_poly.pdbx_strand_id
1 'polypeptide(L)'
;MALRIAGAVIRGEIDNTLEGRTTGRLWMVGASEPVSLDLTGDCWRDLAGARLQFTNSRPFETVSLNFRQKGLVGDMTASRKARVPTCDLSECLAREAAGEVVPMVWKNELYLEWFDESQGRILLESCDYQLRLSEAHWTMDADAEEAQKLANLQAMRDFLTTLIARPDASEGSARDDEFAWEQRLQQSDRLTDAYQEVLEKYMDDPDAEQKEAFVMGWDGLLGAMADDLESDLGLGLDWSEDSGEELYEESDDDEFEVHPLQEEAQDLAIRSIDLLRNSGNGAPHAQRIMNALSLVAAKLAGALNGHYQREQGYVLAILKRCLDAQNEALEACSCLLSHTIDPDQRIATEALRGGIFELRGKITEMRRELSGR
;
A
#
# COMPACT_ATOMS: atom_id res chain seq x y z
N MET A 1 -4.14 1.14 -4.53
CA MET A 1 -3.56 2.34 -5.16
C MET A 1 -4.66 3.25 -5.71
N ALA A 2 -4.70 4.50 -5.29
CA ALA A 2 -5.57 5.54 -5.85
C ALA A 2 -4.74 6.75 -6.33
N LEU A 3 -5.10 7.32 -7.49
CA LEU A 3 -4.57 8.60 -7.95
C LEU A 3 -5.23 9.72 -7.14
N ARG A 4 -4.49 10.28 -6.17
CA ARG A 4 -4.97 11.39 -5.33
C ARG A 4 -4.79 12.72 -6.07
N ILE A 5 -5.86 13.50 -6.16
CA ILE A 5 -5.88 14.73 -6.99
C ILE A 5 -6.25 16.01 -6.23
N ALA A 6 -6.45 15.94 -4.92
CA ALA A 6 -6.97 17.06 -4.14
C ALA A 6 -6.06 18.32 -4.24
N GLY A 7 -4.73 18.19 -4.19
CA GLY A 7 -3.86 19.35 -4.31
C GLY A 7 -3.88 19.99 -5.71
N ALA A 8 -4.26 19.22 -6.75
CA ALA A 8 -4.21 19.62 -8.15
C ALA A 8 -5.49 20.30 -8.64
N VAL A 9 -6.62 20.10 -7.94
CA VAL A 9 -7.91 20.65 -8.36
C VAL A 9 -8.06 22.08 -7.84
N ILE A 10 -8.31 23.02 -8.74
CA ILE A 10 -8.60 24.43 -8.44
C ILE A 10 -10.08 24.57 -8.02
N ARG A 11 -10.97 23.95 -8.79
CA ARG A 11 -12.42 23.91 -8.53
C ARG A 11 -13.06 22.76 -9.28
N GLY A 12 -14.25 22.36 -8.85
CA GLY A 12 -15.00 21.32 -9.52
C GLY A 12 -16.50 21.51 -9.43
N GLU A 13 -17.19 20.83 -10.33
CA GLU A 13 -18.64 20.71 -10.39
C GLU A 13 -18.97 19.22 -10.54
N ILE A 14 -19.81 18.70 -9.65
CA ILE A 14 -20.37 17.35 -9.72
C ILE A 14 -21.88 17.49 -9.79
N ASP A 15 -22.50 16.77 -10.72
CA ASP A 15 -23.92 16.81 -10.99
C ASP A 15 -24.47 15.39 -10.95
N ASN A 16 -25.26 15.13 -9.90
CA ASN A 16 -26.02 13.90 -9.73
C ASN A 16 -27.53 14.19 -9.71
N THR A 17 -27.97 15.21 -10.48
CA THR A 17 -29.40 15.55 -10.63
C THR A 17 -30.20 14.52 -11.44
N LEU A 18 -29.51 13.59 -12.12
CA LEU A 18 -30.09 12.45 -12.83
C LEU A 18 -29.72 11.17 -12.09
N GLU A 19 -30.73 10.43 -11.63
CA GLU A 19 -30.54 9.13 -10.97
C GLU A 19 -29.82 8.13 -11.89
N GLY A 20 -28.91 7.35 -11.31
CA GLY A 20 -28.03 6.39 -11.97
C GLY A 20 -26.85 7.00 -12.74
N ARG A 21 -26.68 8.33 -12.74
CA ARG A 21 -25.64 8.99 -13.52
C ARG A 21 -25.04 10.20 -12.80
N THR A 22 -23.72 10.20 -12.68
CA THR A 22 -22.97 11.32 -12.13
C THR A 22 -22.07 11.92 -13.21
N THR A 23 -22.24 13.21 -13.48
CA THR A 23 -21.40 13.94 -14.44
C THR A 23 -20.64 15.05 -13.73
N GLY A 24 -19.56 15.55 -14.33
CA GLY A 24 -18.80 16.60 -13.67
C GLY A 24 -17.76 17.28 -14.54
N ARG A 25 -17.18 18.34 -13.98
CA ARG A 25 -16.05 19.07 -14.55
C ARG A 25 -15.07 19.44 -13.45
N LEU A 26 -13.79 19.16 -13.68
CA LEU A 26 -12.70 19.52 -12.78
C LEU A 26 -11.73 20.46 -13.50
N TRP A 27 -11.41 21.59 -12.86
CA TRP A 27 -10.39 22.51 -13.35
C TRP A 27 -9.10 22.27 -12.57
N MET A 28 -8.06 21.86 -13.27
CA MET A 28 -6.79 21.42 -12.69
C MET A 28 -5.69 22.47 -12.86
N VAL A 29 -4.72 22.50 -11.96
CA VAL A 29 -3.49 23.28 -12.13
C VAL A 29 -2.76 22.79 -13.37
N GLY A 30 -2.34 23.72 -14.23
CA GLY A 30 -1.57 23.42 -15.44
C GLY A 30 -2.39 22.88 -16.63
N ALA A 31 -3.69 22.59 -16.46
CA ALA A 31 -4.56 22.16 -17.55
C ALA A 31 -5.28 23.36 -18.20
N SER A 32 -5.24 23.43 -19.53
CA SER A 32 -5.93 24.48 -20.30
C SER A 32 -7.44 24.23 -20.44
N GLU A 33 -7.86 22.96 -20.37
CA GLU A 33 -9.25 22.53 -20.48
C GLU A 33 -9.67 21.76 -19.23
N PRO A 34 -10.94 21.86 -18.80
CA PRO A 34 -11.43 21.09 -17.67
C PRO A 34 -11.51 19.60 -18.02
N VAL A 35 -11.21 18.75 -17.05
CA VAL A 35 -11.47 17.32 -17.12
C VAL A 35 -12.97 17.09 -16.99
N SER A 36 -13.57 16.35 -17.91
CA SER A 36 -14.99 15.98 -17.88
C SER A 36 -15.20 14.59 -17.30
N LEU A 37 -16.15 14.46 -16.38
CA LEU A 37 -16.57 13.18 -15.80
C LEU A 37 -17.92 12.75 -16.40
N ASP A 38 -18.02 11.48 -16.79
CA ASP A 38 -19.26 10.80 -17.17
C ASP A 38 -19.27 9.40 -16.56
N LEU A 39 -19.89 9.30 -15.38
CA LEU A 39 -19.82 8.13 -14.51
C LEU A 39 -21.21 7.49 -14.35
N THR A 40 -21.21 6.17 -14.25
CA THR A 40 -22.41 5.38 -13.96
C THR A 40 -22.51 5.16 -12.46
N GLY A 41 -23.71 5.42 -11.89
CA GLY A 41 -23.97 5.37 -10.46
C GLY A 41 -24.23 6.75 -9.84
N ASP A 42 -24.61 6.73 -8.57
CA ASP A 42 -25.06 7.90 -7.82
C ASP A 42 -24.13 8.27 -6.66
N CYS A 43 -24.15 9.55 -6.29
CA CYS A 43 -23.53 9.98 -5.05
C CYS A 43 -24.35 9.50 -3.85
N TRP A 44 -23.75 9.52 -2.65
CA TRP A 44 -24.47 9.20 -1.43
C TRP A 44 -25.56 10.23 -1.13
N ARG A 45 -26.47 9.88 -0.23
CA ARG A 45 -27.71 10.61 0.07
C ARG A 45 -27.54 12.11 0.32
N ASP A 46 -26.39 12.55 0.83
CA ASP A 46 -26.11 13.97 1.09
C ASP A 46 -25.83 14.79 -0.18
N LEU A 47 -25.45 14.15 -1.28
CA LEU A 47 -25.19 14.77 -2.59
C LEU A 47 -26.19 14.32 -3.67
N ALA A 48 -26.90 13.21 -3.43
CA ALA A 48 -27.90 12.64 -4.33
C ALA A 48 -28.93 13.67 -4.79
N GLY A 49 -29.19 13.71 -6.09
CA GLY A 49 -30.14 14.64 -6.70
C GLY A 49 -29.67 16.08 -6.81
N ALA A 50 -28.49 16.44 -6.30
CA ALA A 50 -28.02 17.81 -6.30
C ALA A 50 -26.81 18.02 -7.23
N ARG A 51 -26.52 19.29 -7.48
CA ARG A 51 -25.27 19.74 -8.07
C ARG A 51 -24.37 20.32 -6.99
N LEU A 52 -23.20 19.71 -6.81
CA LEU A 52 -22.15 20.18 -5.95
C LEU A 52 -21.18 21.06 -6.74
N GLN A 53 -20.86 22.23 -6.21
CA GLN A 53 -19.74 23.06 -6.64
C GLN A 53 -18.75 23.16 -5.49
N PHE A 54 -17.46 23.04 -5.79
CA PHE A 54 -16.41 23.19 -4.80
C PHE A 54 -15.21 23.96 -5.33
N THR A 55 -14.50 24.66 -4.44
CA THR A 55 -13.32 25.44 -4.80
C THR A 55 -12.21 25.24 -3.77
N ASN A 56 -11.01 24.97 -4.26
CA ASN A 56 -9.79 24.87 -3.47
C ASN A 56 -9.16 26.26 -3.32
N SER A 57 -8.87 26.66 -2.09
CA SER A 57 -8.24 27.95 -1.81
C SER A 57 -6.71 27.93 -1.98
N ARG A 58 -6.08 26.76 -1.99
CA ARG A 58 -4.63 26.57 -2.02
C ARG A 58 -4.22 25.36 -2.88
N PRO A 59 -4.48 25.37 -4.20
CA PRO A 59 -3.95 24.34 -5.07
C PRO A 59 -2.42 24.47 -5.16
N PHE A 60 -1.69 23.35 -5.08
CA PHE A 60 -0.22 23.38 -4.93
C PHE A 60 0.54 22.36 -5.80
N GLU A 61 -0.14 21.37 -6.37
CA GLU A 61 0.51 20.32 -7.18
C GLU A 61 -0.02 20.31 -8.62
N THR A 62 0.66 19.58 -9.49
CA THR A 62 0.20 19.29 -10.86
C THR A 62 0.13 17.79 -11.03
N VAL A 63 -1.02 17.29 -11.49
CA VAL A 63 -1.27 15.87 -11.72
C VAL A 63 -1.76 15.66 -13.14
N SER A 64 -1.27 14.61 -13.80
CA SER A 64 -1.70 14.26 -15.15
C SER A 64 -2.96 13.39 -15.10
N LEU A 65 -4.08 13.95 -15.55
CA LEU A 65 -5.38 13.26 -15.63
C LEU A 65 -5.92 13.36 -17.06
N ASN A 66 -6.45 12.27 -17.60
CA ASN A 66 -7.06 12.23 -18.93
C ASN A 66 -8.25 13.19 -18.96
N PHE A 67 -8.37 13.98 -20.02
CA PHE A 67 -9.42 15.01 -20.16
C PHE A 67 -10.84 14.45 -20.10
N ARG A 68 -11.04 13.18 -20.47
CA ARG A 68 -12.34 12.50 -20.38
C ARG A 68 -12.20 11.31 -19.46
N GLN A 69 -12.98 11.33 -18.38
CA GLN A 69 -13.07 10.27 -17.40
C GLN A 69 -14.39 9.55 -17.57
N LYS A 70 -14.33 8.23 -17.71
CA LYS A 70 -15.48 7.35 -17.87
C LYS A 70 -15.33 6.12 -17.01
N GLY A 71 -16.41 5.74 -16.34
CA GLY A 71 -16.44 4.52 -15.57
C GLY A 71 -17.51 4.55 -14.48
N LEU A 72 -17.17 4.02 -13.31
CA LEU A 72 -18.12 3.79 -12.21
C LEU A 72 -17.90 4.79 -11.08
N VAL A 73 -19.00 5.24 -10.48
CA VAL A 73 -18.98 5.98 -9.22
C VAL A 73 -18.48 5.04 -8.11
N GLY A 74 -17.53 5.52 -7.31
CA GLY A 74 -17.18 4.95 -6.02
C GLY A 74 -17.84 5.75 -4.91
N ASP A 75 -17.24 5.82 -3.72
CA ASP A 75 -17.84 6.60 -2.64
C ASP A 75 -17.76 8.11 -2.95
N MET A 76 -18.92 8.77 -2.98
CA MET A 76 -19.02 10.22 -3.22
C MET A 76 -19.93 10.86 -2.18
N THR A 77 -19.35 11.60 -1.25
CA THR A 77 -20.05 12.26 -0.13
C THR A 77 -19.31 13.53 0.32
N ALA A 78 -20.04 14.47 0.91
CA ALA A 78 -19.52 15.64 1.63
C ALA A 78 -19.82 15.57 3.14
N SER A 79 -20.31 14.43 3.62
CA SER A 79 -20.76 14.23 5.01
C SER A 79 -19.85 13.32 5.84
N ARG A 80 -18.84 12.69 5.22
CA ARG A 80 -17.81 11.90 5.91
C ARG A 80 -17.11 12.77 6.96
N LYS A 81 -16.88 12.21 8.14
CA LYS A 81 -16.23 12.90 9.25
C LYS A 81 -14.78 12.48 9.32
N ALA A 82 -13.87 13.46 9.30
CA ALA A 82 -12.44 13.25 9.47
C ALA A 82 -11.91 14.03 10.67
N ARG A 83 -10.95 13.45 11.40
CA ARG A 83 -10.20 14.14 12.45
C ARG A 83 -9.02 14.85 11.83
N VAL A 84 -9.02 16.18 11.88
CA VAL A 84 -7.94 17.00 11.33
C VAL A 84 -7.22 17.78 12.42
N PRO A 85 -5.90 17.98 12.30
CA PRO A 85 -5.16 18.87 13.17
C PRO A 85 -5.70 20.30 13.10
N THR A 86 -5.67 21.00 14.23
CA THR A 86 -6.04 22.43 14.29
C THR A 86 -4.88 23.36 13.96
N CYS A 87 -3.65 22.86 13.99
CA CYS A 87 -2.43 23.60 13.68
C CYS A 87 -1.81 23.14 12.36
N ASP A 88 -0.84 23.91 11.85
CA ASP A 88 -0.12 23.55 10.63
C ASP A 88 0.84 22.38 10.86
N LEU A 89 1.34 21.79 9.77
CA LEU A 89 2.24 20.64 9.81
C LEU A 89 3.51 20.91 10.63
N SER A 90 4.05 22.13 10.57
CA SER A 90 5.28 22.47 11.30
C SER A 90 5.04 22.46 12.80
N GLU A 91 3.88 22.97 13.24
CA GLU A 91 3.49 22.94 14.65
C GLU A 91 3.13 21.54 15.11
N CYS A 92 2.46 20.73 14.28
CA CYS A 92 2.18 19.32 14.57
C CYS A 92 3.47 18.54 14.84
N LEU A 93 4.45 18.63 13.93
CA LEU A 93 5.74 17.95 14.07
C LEU A 93 6.51 18.42 15.30
N ALA A 94 6.46 19.72 15.62
CA ALA A 94 7.09 20.25 16.82
C ALA A 94 6.46 19.71 18.11
N ARG A 95 5.14 19.58 18.15
CA ARG A 95 4.40 19.00 19.28
C ARG A 95 4.67 17.51 19.43
N GLU A 96 4.66 16.75 18.34
CA GLU A 96 5.02 15.33 18.35
C GLU A 96 6.45 15.10 18.86
N ALA A 97 7.41 15.91 18.39
CA ALA A 97 8.80 15.85 18.87
C ALA A 97 8.92 16.19 20.36
N ALA A 98 8.04 17.03 20.89
CA ALA A 98 7.95 17.37 22.30
C ALA A 98 7.15 16.33 23.13
N GLY A 99 6.58 15.30 22.49
CA GLY A 99 5.68 14.33 23.14
C GLY A 99 4.33 14.92 23.54
N GLU A 100 3.94 16.06 22.97
CA GLU A 100 2.68 16.73 23.21
C GLU A 100 1.58 16.19 22.27
N VAL A 101 0.35 16.15 22.76
CA VAL A 101 -0.81 15.73 21.96
C VAL A 101 -1.17 16.83 20.95
N VAL A 102 -1.20 16.48 19.67
CA VAL A 102 -1.66 17.38 18.60
C VAL A 102 -3.18 17.62 18.75
N PRO A 103 -3.63 18.87 18.89
CA PRO A 103 -5.05 19.18 19.03
C PRO A 103 -5.81 18.91 17.72
N MET A 104 -6.79 17.99 17.78
CA MET A 104 -7.60 17.53 16.65
C MET A 104 -9.04 18.00 16.75
N VAL A 105 -9.69 18.26 15.61
CA VAL A 105 -11.13 18.57 15.51
C VAL A 105 -11.79 17.73 14.42
N TRP A 106 -13.08 17.45 14.59
CA TRP A 106 -13.89 16.80 13.57
C TRP A 106 -14.35 17.83 12.52
N LYS A 107 -14.09 17.54 11.25
CA LYS A 107 -14.62 18.29 10.11
C LYS A 107 -15.38 17.38 9.15
N ASN A 108 -16.24 17.99 8.35
CA ASN A 108 -16.78 17.32 7.17
C ASN A 108 -15.71 17.28 6.10
N GLU A 109 -15.61 16.15 5.44
CA GLU A 109 -14.70 15.89 4.35
C GLU A 109 -15.49 15.75 3.06
N LEU A 110 -15.03 16.44 2.02
CA LEU A 110 -15.42 16.12 0.66
C LEU A 110 -14.60 14.91 0.22
N TYR A 111 -15.28 13.77 0.07
CA TYR A 111 -14.72 12.52 -0.41
C TYR A 111 -15.38 12.19 -1.75
N LEU A 112 -14.61 12.21 -2.84
CA LEU A 112 -15.06 11.81 -4.17
C LEU A 112 -14.12 10.74 -4.73
N GLU A 113 -14.67 9.55 -4.92
CA GLU A 113 -13.98 8.41 -5.50
C GLU A 113 -14.72 7.92 -6.75
N TRP A 114 -13.95 7.56 -7.77
CA TRP A 114 -14.48 6.87 -8.93
C TRP A 114 -13.42 5.97 -9.56
N PHE A 115 -13.88 5.06 -10.39
CA PHE A 115 -13.05 4.11 -11.12
C PHE A 115 -13.12 4.46 -12.60
N ASP A 116 -12.05 5.05 -13.13
CA ASP A 116 -11.88 5.31 -14.54
C ASP A 116 -11.38 4.06 -15.27
N GLU A 117 -11.93 3.79 -16.45
CA GLU A 117 -11.59 2.62 -17.27
C GLU A 117 -10.11 2.60 -17.70
N SER A 118 -9.45 3.76 -17.78
CA SER A 118 -8.09 3.90 -18.30
C SER A 118 -7.03 4.17 -17.23
N GLN A 119 -7.38 4.93 -16.19
CA GLN A 119 -6.45 5.35 -15.12
C GLN A 119 -6.74 4.68 -13.78
N GLY A 120 -7.78 3.85 -13.69
CA GLY A 120 -8.14 3.13 -12.48
C GLY A 120 -8.81 4.03 -11.44
N ARG A 121 -8.57 3.75 -10.15
CA ARG A 121 -9.19 4.46 -9.02
C ARG A 121 -8.61 5.86 -8.85
N ILE A 122 -9.48 6.86 -8.81
CA ILE A 122 -9.14 8.26 -8.58
C ILE A 122 -9.84 8.74 -7.31
N LEU A 123 -9.12 9.53 -6.51
CA LEU A 123 -9.58 10.01 -5.21
C LEU A 123 -9.35 11.52 -5.06
N LEU A 124 -10.41 12.23 -4.67
CA LEU A 124 -10.35 13.59 -4.16
C LEU A 124 -10.88 13.57 -2.73
N GLU A 125 -10.01 13.87 -1.79
CA GLU A 125 -10.30 13.91 -0.36
C GLU A 125 -9.81 15.24 0.20
N SER A 126 -10.71 16.03 0.80
CA SER A 126 -10.33 17.32 1.40
C SER A 126 -11.35 17.84 2.42
N CYS A 127 -10.83 18.39 3.52
CA CYS A 127 -11.61 19.10 4.53
C CYS A 127 -11.63 20.64 4.36
N ASP A 128 -10.86 21.18 3.40
CA ASP A 128 -10.61 22.63 3.30
C ASP A 128 -11.30 23.30 2.10
N TYR A 129 -12.11 22.54 1.38
CA TYR A 129 -12.82 23.05 0.20
C TYR A 129 -14.05 23.85 0.59
N GLN A 130 -14.30 24.93 -0.16
CA GLN A 130 -15.54 25.68 -0.03
C GLN A 130 -16.61 25.01 -0.89
N LEU A 131 -17.66 24.49 -0.25
CA LEU A 131 -18.72 23.74 -0.91
C LEU A 131 -19.97 24.58 -1.10
N ARG A 132 -20.68 24.39 -2.22
CA ARG A 132 -22.03 24.92 -2.47
C ARG A 132 -22.87 23.82 -3.11
N LEU A 133 -24.02 23.53 -2.53
CA LEU A 133 -24.94 22.52 -3.01
C LEU A 133 -26.21 23.19 -3.55
N SER A 134 -26.73 22.70 -4.67
CA SER A 134 -28.05 23.12 -5.18
C SER A 134 -29.19 22.47 -4.41
N GLU A 135 -30.42 22.87 -4.72
CA GLU A 135 -31.60 22.07 -4.38
C GLU A 135 -31.51 20.70 -5.06
N ALA A 136 -32.00 19.67 -4.38
CA ALA A 136 -32.05 18.32 -4.89
C ALA A 136 -33.27 18.13 -5.80
N HIS A 137 -33.04 17.54 -6.97
CA HIS A 137 -34.07 17.20 -7.96
C HIS A 137 -34.78 15.88 -7.66
N TRP A 138 -34.10 15.00 -6.94
CA TRP A 138 -34.62 13.73 -6.43
C TRP A 138 -33.95 13.43 -5.08
N THR A 139 -34.45 12.43 -4.35
CA THR A 139 -33.95 12.08 -3.03
C THR A 139 -33.67 10.59 -2.96
N MET A 140 -32.52 10.23 -2.41
CA MET A 140 -32.14 8.85 -2.14
C MET A 140 -32.71 8.41 -0.78
N ASP A 141 -33.40 7.27 -0.76
CA ASP A 141 -33.81 6.63 0.49
C ASP A 141 -32.70 5.73 1.06
N ALA A 142 -32.93 5.14 2.22
CA ALA A 142 -31.92 4.32 2.90
C ALA A 142 -31.59 3.04 2.10
N ASP A 143 -32.58 2.40 1.49
CA ASP A 143 -32.37 1.15 0.75
C ASP A 143 -31.57 1.41 -0.53
N ALA A 144 -31.85 2.51 -1.22
CA ALA A 144 -31.07 2.96 -2.38
C ALA A 144 -29.63 3.35 -2.00
N GLU A 145 -29.43 4.00 -0.84
CA GLU A 145 -28.10 4.33 -0.34
C GLU A 145 -27.27 3.07 -0.06
N GLU A 146 -27.85 2.07 0.59
CA GLU A 146 -27.18 0.79 0.84
C GLU A 146 -26.91 0.02 -0.45
N ALA A 147 -27.83 0.03 -1.42
CA ALA A 147 -27.59 -0.55 -2.74
C ALA A 147 -26.44 0.15 -3.47
N GLN A 148 -26.33 1.47 -3.39
CA GLN A 148 -25.22 2.23 -3.97
C GLN A 148 -23.89 1.92 -3.27
N LYS A 149 -23.86 1.81 -1.94
CA LYS A 149 -22.66 1.38 -1.20
C LYS A 149 -22.19 -0.02 -1.61
N LEU A 150 -23.13 -0.96 -1.80
CA LEU A 150 -22.81 -2.30 -2.31
C LEU A 150 -22.26 -2.26 -3.74
N ALA A 151 -22.83 -1.41 -4.61
CA ALA A 151 -22.32 -1.20 -5.96
C ALA A 151 -20.89 -0.62 -5.95
N ASN A 152 -20.61 0.34 -5.06
CA ASN A 152 -19.29 0.91 -4.87
C ASN A 152 -18.28 -0.15 -4.38
N LEU A 153 -18.70 -1.00 -3.44
CA LEU A 153 -17.90 -2.11 -2.92
C LEU A 153 -17.56 -3.12 -4.03
N GLN A 154 -18.53 -3.44 -4.89
CA GLN A 154 -18.31 -4.29 -6.06
C GLN A 154 -17.34 -3.65 -7.07
N ALA A 155 -17.47 -2.35 -7.34
CA ALA A 155 -16.55 -1.64 -8.23
C ALA A 155 -15.09 -1.71 -7.71
N MET A 156 -14.90 -1.60 -6.40
CA MET A 156 -13.59 -1.79 -5.77
C MET A 156 -13.07 -3.23 -5.93
N ARG A 157 -13.93 -4.25 -5.72
CA ARG A 157 -13.59 -5.66 -5.93
C ARG A 157 -13.14 -5.92 -7.38
N ASP A 158 -13.88 -5.41 -8.36
CA ASP A 158 -13.58 -5.59 -9.78
C ASP A 158 -12.25 -4.90 -10.16
N PHE A 159 -12.01 -3.71 -9.61
CA PHE A 159 -10.75 -2.99 -9.76
C PHE A 159 -9.57 -3.80 -9.20
N LEU A 160 -9.67 -4.31 -7.97
CA LEU A 160 -8.60 -5.12 -7.38
C LEU A 160 -8.39 -6.45 -8.11
N THR A 161 -9.48 -7.09 -8.56
CA THR A 161 -9.38 -8.32 -9.36
C THR A 161 -8.56 -8.08 -10.62
N THR A 162 -8.75 -6.93 -11.27
CA THR A 162 -7.96 -6.53 -12.44
C THR A 162 -6.49 -6.28 -12.09
N LEU A 163 -6.21 -5.68 -10.92
CA LEU A 163 -4.83 -5.41 -10.47
C LEU A 163 -4.07 -6.68 -10.03
N ILE A 164 -4.76 -7.63 -9.40
CA ILE A 164 -4.18 -8.86 -8.83
C ILE A 164 -4.16 -10.00 -9.85
N ALA A 165 -4.88 -9.86 -10.97
CA ALA A 165 -5.07 -10.88 -11.99
C ALA A 165 -3.78 -11.64 -12.34
N ARG A 166 -3.88 -12.97 -12.31
CA ARG A 166 -2.81 -13.87 -12.77
C ARG A 166 -2.77 -13.77 -14.30
N PRO A 167 -1.60 -13.57 -14.94
CA PRO A 167 -1.46 -14.01 -16.31
C PRO A 167 -1.71 -15.53 -16.35
N ASP A 168 -2.38 -16.01 -17.39
CA ASP A 168 -2.59 -17.45 -17.58
C ASP A 168 -1.25 -18.17 -17.45
N ALA A 169 -1.21 -19.20 -16.61
CA ALA A 169 -0.03 -20.02 -16.45
C ALA A 169 0.31 -20.62 -17.83
N SER A 170 1.39 -20.15 -18.44
CA SER A 170 1.97 -20.87 -19.57
C SER A 170 2.34 -22.25 -19.03
N GLU A 171 1.62 -23.28 -19.49
CA GLU A 171 1.97 -24.68 -19.23
C GLU A 171 3.40 -24.90 -19.70
N GLY A 172 4.37 -24.93 -18.77
CA GLY A 172 5.77 -25.18 -19.10
C GLY A 172 6.83 -24.44 -18.30
N SER A 173 6.52 -23.48 -17.40
CA SER A 173 7.59 -22.90 -16.58
C SER A 173 8.13 -23.95 -15.60
N ALA A 174 9.37 -24.38 -15.78
CA ALA A 174 10.06 -25.27 -14.87
C ALA A 174 10.02 -24.71 -13.43
N ARG A 175 9.87 -25.57 -12.42
CA ARG A 175 9.89 -25.18 -11.00
C ARG A 175 11.12 -24.34 -10.65
N ASP A 176 12.24 -24.55 -11.34
CA ASP A 176 13.51 -23.85 -11.10
C ASP A 176 13.75 -22.60 -11.97
N ASP A 177 12.76 -22.12 -12.72
CA ASP A 177 12.93 -20.91 -13.54
C ASP A 177 12.87 -19.61 -12.70
N GLU A 178 13.99 -18.88 -12.66
CA GLU A 178 14.13 -17.55 -12.04
C GLU A 178 13.06 -16.57 -12.56
N PHE A 179 12.75 -16.59 -13.86
CA PHE A 179 11.82 -15.64 -14.47
C PHE A 179 10.38 -15.90 -14.04
N ALA A 180 9.99 -17.17 -13.94
CA ALA A 180 8.68 -17.56 -13.43
C ALA A 180 8.51 -17.21 -11.95
N TRP A 181 9.55 -17.42 -11.14
CA TRP A 181 9.54 -17.03 -9.73
C TRP A 181 9.49 -15.52 -9.53
N GLU A 182 10.22 -14.75 -10.32
CA GLU A 182 10.13 -13.29 -10.28
C GLU A 182 8.71 -12.80 -10.61
N GLN A 183 8.03 -13.39 -11.60
CA GLN A 183 6.63 -13.05 -11.90
C GLN A 183 5.68 -13.34 -10.72
N ARG A 184 5.85 -14.49 -10.06
CA ARG A 184 5.04 -14.85 -8.87
C ARG A 184 5.30 -13.88 -7.72
N LEU A 185 6.56 -13.50 -7.49
CA LEU A 185 6.92 -12.55 -6.45
C LEU A 185 6.35 -11.16 -6.74
N GLN A 186 6.43 -10.67 -7.97
CA GLN A 186 5.78 -9.41 -8.35
C GLN A 186 4.27 -9.46 -8.15
N GLN A 187 3.64 -10.62 -8.37
CA GLN A 187 2.23 -10.79 -8.07
C GLN A 187 1.95 -10.74 -6.56
N SER A 188 2.78 -11.39 -5.75
CA SER A 188 2.69 -11.30 -4.29
C SER A 188 2.82 -9.85 -3.83
N ASP A 189 3.76 -9.09 -4.40
CA ASP A 189 3.95 -7.67 -4.08
C ASP A 189 2.67 -6.87 -4.42
N ARG A 190 2.08 -7.07 -5.61
CA ARG A 190 0.81 -6.42 -5.99
C ARG A 190 -0.35 -6.77 -5.05
N LEU A 191 -0.40 -8.02 -4.58
CA LEU A 191 -1.42 -8.46 -3.64
C LEU A 191 -1.23 -7.79 -2.27
N THR A 192 0.01 -7.69 -1.79
CA THR A 192 0.33 -6.98 -0.55
C THR A 192 -0.02 -5.50 -0.64
N ASP A 193 0.34 -4.84 -1.75
CA ASP A 193 -0.01 -3.43 -1.98
C ASP A 193 -1.52 -3.21 -2.05
N ALA A 194 -2.24 -4.13 -2.70
CA ALA A 194 -3.71 -4.10 -2.76
C ALA A 194 -4.34 -4.29 -1.38
N TYR A 195 -3.82 -5.23 -0.59
CA TYR A 195 -4.30 -5.49 0.77
C TYR A 195 -4.06 -4.28 1.69
N GLN A 196 -2.87 -3.67 1.62
CA GLN A 196 -2.55 -2.49 2.41
C GLN A 196 -3.48 -1.31 2.09
N GLU A 197 -3.80 -1.09 0.81
CA GLU A 197 -4.77 -0.08 0.41
C GLU A 197 -6.18 -0.37 0.95
N VAL A 198 -6.59 -1.64 0.96
CA VAL A 198 -7.89 -2.07 1.46
C VAL A 198 -7.99 -1.83 2.98
N LEU A 199 -6.94 -2.16 3.73
CA LEU A 199 -6.82 -1.84 5.15
C LEU A 199 -6.95 -0.33 5.38
N GLU A 200 -6.18 0.49 4.65
CA GLU A 200 -6.24 1.94 4.79
C GLU A 200 -7.64 2.50 4.47
N LYS A 201 -8.33 1.96 3.45
CA LYS A 201 -9.67 2.43 3.07
C LYS A 201 -10.71 2.17 4.16
N TYR A 202 -10.68 0.98 4.75
CA TYR A 202 -11.73 0.52 5.67
C TYR A 202 -11.35 0.57 7.15
N MET A 203 -10.17 1.08 7.52
CA MET A 203 -9.68 1.05 8.91
C MET A 203 -10.62 1.65 9.97
N ASP A 204 -11.43 2.65 9.58
CA ASP A 204 -12.38 3.33 10.47
C ASP A 204 -13.83 2.81 10.31
N ASP A 205 -14.04 1.76 9.52
CA ASP A 205 -15.35 1.18 9.24
C ASP A 205 -15.71 0.11 10.29
N PRO A 206 -16.93 0.12 10.86
CA PRO A 206 -17.34 -0.91 11.82
C PRO A 206 -17.36 -2.33 11.23
N ASP A 207 -17.58 -2.45 9.91
CA ASP A 207 -17.64 -3.73 9.20
C ASP A 207 -16.38 -3.97 8.35
N ALA A 208 -15.23 -3.41 8.78
CA ALA A 208 -13.97 -3.45 8.05
C ALA A 208 -13.61 -4.87 7.57
N GLU A 209 -13.52 -5.84 8.47
CA GLU A 209 -13.11 -7.22 8.15
C GLU A 209 -13.96 -7.87 7.04
N GLN A 210 -15.28 -7.64 7.07
CA GLN A 210 -16.21 -8.19 6.07
C GLN A 210 -16.03 -7.52 4.71
N LYS A 211 -15.89 -6.20 4.70
CA LYS A 211 -15.66 -5.41 3.47
C LYS A 211 -14.30 -5.73 2.85
N GLU A 212 -13.27 -5.85 3.69
CA GLU A 212 -11.92 -6.25 3.29
C GLU A 212 -11.92 -7.63 2.64
N ALA A 213 -12.49 -8.63 3.31
CA ALA A 213 -12.57 -9.97 2.77
C ALA A 213 -13.36 -10.03 1.46
N PHE A 214 -14.50 -9.33 1.39
CA PHE A 214 -15.30 -9.28 0.16
C PHE A 214 -14.52 -8.68 -1.01
N VAL A 215 -13.86 -7.54 -0.79
CA VAL A 215 -13.10 -6.81 -1.82
C VAL A 215 -11.85 -7.58 -2.26
N MET A 216 -11.21 -8.30 -1.34
CA MET A 216 -10.08 -9.20 -1.65
C MET A 216 -10.51 -10.52 -2.30
N GLY A 217 -11.82 -10.81 -2.38
CA GLY A 217 -12.36 -12.07 -2.88
C GLY A 217 -12.13 -13.26 -1.94
N TRP A 218 -11.99 -12.97 -0.64
CA TRP A 218 -11.84 -13.94 0.46
C TRP A 218 -13.18 -14.20 1.19
N ASP A 219 -14.28 -13.67 0.67
CA ASP A 219 -15.64 -13.85 1.21
C ASP A 219 -16.04 -15.33 1.36
N GLY A 220 -15.67 -16.18 0.41
CA GLY A 220 -15.90 -17.63 0.52
C GLY A 220 -15.00 -18.32 1.56
N LEU A 221 -13.85 -17.73 1.87
CA LEU A 221 -12.87 -18.29 2.81
C LEU A 221 -13.29 -18.00 4.27
N LEU A 222 -13.90 -16.84 4.53
CA LEU A 222 -14.53 -16.54 5.82
C LEU A 222 -15.71 -17.47 6.13
N GLY A 223 -16.56 -17.74 5.13
CA GLY A 223 -17.66 -18.69 5.30
C GLY A 223 -17.17 -20.10 5.63
N ALA A 224 -16.14 -20.57 4.92
CA ALA A 224 -15.53 -21.87 5.20
C ALA A 224 -14.84 -21.94 6.58
N MET A 225 -14.17 -20.87 7.02
CA MET A 225 -13.58 -20.81 8.37
C MET A 225 -14.64 -20.75 9.47
N ALA A 226 -15.75 -20.05 9.24
CA ALA A 226 -16.87 -20.02 10.17
C ALA A 226 -17.57 -21.38 10.27
N ASP A 227 -17.78 -22.07 9.15
CA ASP A 227 -18.32 -23.43 9.11
C ASP A 227 -17.38 -24.43 9.81
N ASP A 228 -16.06 -24.28 9.65
CA ASP A 228 -15.06 -25.12 10.33
C ASP A 228 -15.11 -24.88 11.85
N LEU A 229 -15.15 -23.62 12.30
CA LEU A 229 -15.32 -23.26 13.71
C LEU A 229 -16.65 -23.73 14.30
N GLU A 230 -17.76 -23.62 13.55
CA GLU A 230 -19.06 -24.13 13.98
C GLU A 230 -19.10 -25.67 14.02
N SER A 231 -18.38 -26.34 13.12
CA SER A 231 -18.20 -27.79 13.15
C SER A 231 -17.36 -28.26 14.35
N ASP A 232 -16.36 -27.46 14.74
CA ASP A 232 -15.51 -27.65 15.91
C ASP A 232 -16.24 -27.27 17.22
N LEU A 233 -17.32 -26.47 17.15
CA LEU A 233 -18.23 -26.17 18.26
C LEU A 233 -19.40 -27.18 18.36
N GLY A 234 -19.57 -28.08 17.38
CA GLY A 234 -20.58 -29.13 17.34
C GLY A 234 -20.13 -30.48 17.92
N LEU A 235 -18.83 -30.65 18.13
CA LEU A 235 -18.25 -31.65 19.03
C LEU A 235 -17.67 -30.85 20.17
N GLY A 236 -18.13 -31.09 21.40
CA GLY A 236 -17.51 -30.46 22.56
C GLY A 236 -16.04 -30.83 22.62
N LEU A 237 -15.18 -29.96 22.07
CA LEU A 237 -13.81 -29.80 22.49
C LEU A 237 -13.89 -29.19 23.89
N ASP A 238 -14.17 -30.07 24.85
CA ASP A 238 -13.56 -29.92 26.15
C ASP A 238 -12.08 -29.68 25.88
N TRP A 239 -11.55 -28.55 26.34
CA TRP A 239 -10.11 -28.43 26.55
C TRP A 239 -9.73 -29.35 27.71
N SER A 240 -10.06 -30.64 27.60
CA SER A 240 -9.50 -31.66 28.47
C SER A 240 -8.01 -31.61 28.22
N GLU A 241 -7.25 -31.27 29.26
CA GLU A 241 -5.79 -31.37 29.37
C GLU A 241 -5.27 -32.82 29.18
N ASP A 242 -5.92 -33.61 28.34
CA ASP A 242 -5.65 -35.03 28.10
C ASP A 242 -5.91 -35.38 26.61
N SER A 243 -5.46 -34.52 25.69
CA SER A 243 -5.10 -34.98 24.35
C SER A 243 -3.68 -35.54 24.44
N GLY A 244 -3.59 -36.86 24.58
CA GLY A 244 -2.35 -37.58 24.68
C GLY A 244 -1.30 -37.09 23.69
N GLU A 245 -0.13 -36.82 24.24
CA GLU A 245 1.13 -36.53 23.56
C GLU A 245 1.43 -37.59 22.48
N GLU A 246 0.82 -37.47 21.31
CA GLU A 246 1.61 -37.56 20.08
C GLU A 246 2.11 -36.15 19.83
N LEU A 247 3.03 -35.71 20.71
CA LEU A 247 4.01 -34.72 20.32
C LEU A 247 4.52 -35.21 18.96
N TYR A 248 4.29 -34.43 17.91
CA TYR A 248 5.38 -34.24 16.98
C TYR A 248 6.54 -33.89 17.90
N GLU A 249 7.51 -34.79 18.05
CA GLU A 249 8.83 -34.40 18.50
C GLU A 249 9.28 -33.37 17.45
N GLU A 250 8.85 -32.11 17.61
CA GLU A 250 9.67 -30.98 17.23
C GLU A 250 10.95 -31.26 18.00
N SER A 251 11.89 -31.85 17.27
CA SER A 251 13.27 -31.95 17.68
C SER A 251 13.69 -30.53 18.05
N ASP A 252 13.61 -30.19 19.34
CA ASP A 252 14.19 -29.00 19.96
C ASP A 252 15.73 -28.92 19.71
N ASP A 253 16.31 -29.93 19.05
CA ASP A 253 17.71 -30.06 18.68
C ASP A 253 18.06 -29.61 17.24
N ASP A 254 17.11 -29.19 16.40
CA ASP A 254 17.47 -28.59 15.10
C ASP A 254 17.80 -27.10 15.27
N GLU A 255 19.03 -26.81 15.72
CA GLU A 255 19.57 -25.45 15.80
C GLU A 255 19.32 -24.72 14.47
N PHE A 256 18.61 -23.59 14.51
CA PHE A 256 18.25 -22.82 13.33
C PHE A 256 19.53 -22.34 12.61
N GLU A 257 19.84 -22.97 11.47
CA GLU A 257 21.08 -22.66 10.76
C GLU A 257 20.98 -21.29 10.09
N VAL A 258 21.82 -20.36 10.55
CA VAL A 258 21.97 -19.04 9.96
C VAL A 258 23.00 -19.11 8.86
N HIS A 259 22.62 -18.71 7.64
CA HIS A 259 23.53 -18.69 6.52
C HIS A 259 24.56 -17.56 6.68
N PRO A 260 25.88 -17.78 6.46
CA PRO A 260 26.91 -16.75 6.66
C PRO A 260 26.67 -15.45 5.88
N LEU A 261 26.21 -15.55 4.64
CA LEU A 261 25.81 -14.39 3.82
C LEU A 261 24.67 -13.57 4.46
N GLN A 262 23.75 -14.22 5.16
CA GLN A 262 22.65 -13.56 5.86
C GLN A 262 23.13 -12.88 7.14
N GLU A 263 24.01 -13.54 7.90
CA GLU A 263 24.66 -12.94 9.08
C GLU A 263 25.40 -11.65 8.72
N GLU A 264 26.21 -11.69 7.65
CA GLU A 264 26.91 -10.50 7.16
C GLU A 264 25.96 -9.37 6.73
N ALA A 265 24.85 -9.73 6.08
CA ALA A 265 23.82 -8.77 5.68
C ALA A 265 23.12 -8.14 6.89
N GLN A 266 22.83 -8.94 7.92
CA GLN A 266 22.22 -8.49 9.17
C GLN A 266 23.16 -7.52 9.91
N ASP A 267 24.44 -7.86 10.03
CA ASP A 267 25.44 -6.99 10.65
C ASP A 267 25.59 -5.67 9.90
N LEU A 268 25.54 -5.71 8.56
CA LEU A 268 25.61 -4.51 7.75
C LEU A 268 24.35 -3.63 7.93
N ALA A 269 23.17 -4.24 8.04
CA ALA A 269 21.93 -3.53 8.32
C ALA A 269 21.94 -2.86 9.70
N ILE A 270 22.32 -3.58 10.76
CA ILE A 270 22.42 -3.03 12.12
C ILE A 270 23.42 -1.86 12.16
N ARG A 271 24.62 -2.05 11.58
CA ARG A 271 25.63 -0.98 11.48
C ARG A 271 25.10 0.25 10.78
N SER A 272 24.30 0.08 9.72
CA SER A 272 23.70 1.21 9.01
C SER A 272 22.73 2.00 9.88
N ILE A 273 21.92 1.31 10.71
CA ILE A 273 20.96 1.94 11.61
C ILE A 273 21.68 2.75 12.67
N ASP A 274 22.69 2.15 13.31
CA ASP A 274 23.44 2.82 14.37
C ASP A 274 24.20 4.04 13.85
N LEU A 275 24.75 3.96 12.63
CA LEU A 275 25.45 5.06 11.99
C LEU A 275 24.50 6.20 11.59
N LEU A 276 23.34 5.88 11.00
CA LEU A 276 22.56 6.82 10.22
C LEU A 276 21.34 7.39 10.93
N ARG A 277 20.95 6.85 12.11
CA ARG A 277 19.75 7.25 12.87
C ARG A 277 19.64 8.77 13.09
N ASN A 278 20.77 9.48 13.22
CA ASN A 278 20.80 10.91 13.57
C ASN A 278 21.30 11.81 12.42
N SER A 279 21.12 11.42 11.15
CA SER A 279 21.75 12.09 10.00
C SER A 279 21.21 13.49 9.61
N GLY A 280 20.34 14.13 10.41
CA GLY A 280 19.89 15.51 10.21
C GLY A 280 19.37 15.79 8.79
N ASN A 281 19.98 16.75 8.08
CA ASN A 281 19.62 17.11 6.69
C ASN A 281 19.81 15.97 5.66
N GLY A 282 20.58 14.94 6.00
CA GLY A 282 20.72 13.72 5.19
C GLY A 282 19.63 12.67 5.45
N ALA A 283 18.64 12.95 6.30
CA ALA A 283 17.63 11.99 6.75
C ALA A 283 16.94 11.21 5.63
N PRO A 284 16.52 11.80 4.49
CA PRO A 284 15.88 11.02 3.43
C PRO A 284 16.80 9.97 2.80
N HIS A 285 18.06 10.31 2.55
CA HIS A 285 19.04 9.38 1.99
C HIS A 285 19.47 8.33 3.02
N ALA A 286 19.67 8.74 4.27
CA ALA A 286 19.94 7.86 5.39
C ALA A 286 18.84 6.81 5.57
N GLN A 287 17.56 7.23 5.57
CA GLN A 287 16.42 6.32 5.68
C GLN A 287 16.37 5.32 4.53
N ARG A 288 16.63 5.76 3.29
CA ARG A 288 16.68 4.87 2.12
C ARG A 288 17.76 3.79 2.27
N ILE A 289 18.95 4.16 2.76
CA ILE A 289 20.03 3.19 3.02
C ILE A 289 19.59 2.16 4.07
N MET A 290 19.09 2.63 5.23
CA MET A 290 18.67 1.74 6.33
C MET A 290 17.55 0.78 5.89
N ASN A 291 16.55 1.28 5.18
CA ASN A 291 15.44 0.47 4.67
C ASN A 291 15.93 -0.58 3.67
N ALA A 292 16.77 -0.18 2.71
CA ALA A 292 17.29 -1.09 1.69
C ALA A 292 18.15 -2.22 2.28
N LEU A 293 19.02 -1.91 3.23
CA LEU A 293 19.87 -2.92 3.87
C LEU A 293 19.07 -3.84 4.80
N SER A 294 18.10 -3.32 5.54
CA SER A 294 17.19 -4.13 6.36
C SER A 294 16.37 -5.09 5.48
N LEU A 295 15.91 -4.62 4.32
CA LEU A 295 15.19 -5.44 3.35
C LEU A 295 16.07 -6.58 2.80
N VAL A 296 17.34 -6.30 2.47
CA VAL A 296 18.29 -7.32 2.01
C VAL A 296 18.49 -8.39 3.09
N ALA A 297 18.74 -8.00 4.33
CA ALA A 297 18.92 -8.93 5.44
C ALA A 297 17.69 -9.83 5.65
N ALA A 298 16.50 -9.24 5.66
CA ALA A 298 15.23 -9.97 5.81
C ALA A 298 14.97 -10.94 4.64
N LYS A 299 15.22 -10.51 3.40
CA LYS A 299 15.05 -11.36 2.21
C LYS A 299 16.03 -12.54 2.19
N LEU A 300 17.28 -12.32 2.57
CA LEU A 300 18.28 -13.39 2.68
C LEU A 300 17.93 -14.38 3.79
N ALA A 301 17.37 -13.92 4.91
CA ALA A 301 16.89 -14.81 5.97
C ALA A 301 15.81 -15.76 5.47
N GLY A 302 14.80 -15.25 4.75
CA GLY A 302 13.76 -16.10 4.17
C GLY A 302 14.29 -17.11 3.13
N ALA A 303 15.26 -16.68 2.32
CA ALA A 303 15.78 -17.49 1.21
C ALA A 303 16.84 -18.53 1.63
N LEU A 304 17.66 -18.25 2.64
CA LEU A 304 18.88 -19.01 2.92
C LEU A 304 18.91 -19.67 4.30
N ASN A 305 18.20 -19.15 5.31
CA ASN A 305 18.30 -19.70 6.67
C ASN A 305 17.44 -20.96 6.86
N GLY A 306 17.85 -21.82 7.79
CA GLY A 306 17.15 -23.04 8.16
C GLY A 306 17.32 -24.18 7.15
N HIS A 307 16.83 -25.35 7.54
CA HIS A 307 17.17 -26.64 6.92
C HIS A 307 16.37 -27.00 5.67
N TYR A 308 15.31 -26.25 5.37
CA TYR A 308 14.45 -26.52 4.23
C TYR A 308 15.13 -26.12 2.91
N GLN A 309 15.23 -27.04 1.95
CA GLN A 309 15.77 -26.73 0.64
C GLN A 309 14.72 -26.00 -0.22
N ARG A 310 14.96 -24.70 -0.49
CA ARG A 310 14.10 -23.89 -1.36
C ARG A 310 14.34 -24.22 -2.83
N GLU A 311 13.33 -23.96 -3.66
CA GLU A 311 13.46 -24.05 -5.12
C GLU A 311 14.54 -23.09 -5.64
N GLN A 312 15.36 -23.56 -6.57
CA GLN A 312 16.54 -22.81 -7.05
C GLN A 312 16.13 -21.51 -7.72
N GLY A 313 15.05 -21.54 -8.52
CA GLY A 313 14.50 -20.35 -9.17
C GLY A 313 14.03 -19.29 -8.17
N TYR A 314 13.46 -19.69 -7.03
CA TYR A 314 13.07 -18.78 -5.95
C TYR A 314 14.29 -18.10 -5.35
N VAL A 315 15.31 -18.87 -4.97
CA VAL A 315 16.55 -18.33 -4.39
C VAL A 315 17.22 -17.35 -5.36
N LEU A 316 17.33 -17.71 -6.65
CA LEU A 316 17.89 -16.83 -7.68
C LEU A 316 17.12 -15.51 -7.83
N ALA A 317 15.79 -15.55 -7.81
CA ALA A 317 14.95 -14.35 -7.89
C ALA A 317 15.12 -13.45 -6.66
N ILE A 318 15.18 -14.03 -5.45
CA ILE A 318 15.43 -13.27 -4.22
C ILE A 318 16.81 -12.63 -4.23
N LEU A 319 17.85 -13.38 -4.62
CA LEU A 319 19.21 -12.83 -4.71
C LEU A 319 19.29 -11.68 -5.73
N LYS A 320 18.59 -11.78 -6.86
CA LYS A 320 18.46 -10.67 -7.82
C LYS A 320 17.80 -9.44 -7.20
N ARG A 321 16.69 -9.61 -6.49
CA ARG A 321 16.01 -8.51 -5.77
C ARG A 321 16.90 -7.87 -4.69
N CYS A 322 17.72 -8.67 -3.99
CA CYS A 322 18.72 -8.14 -3.05
C CYS A 322 19.78 -7.29 -3.75
N LEU A 323 20.24 -7.68 -4.94
CA LEU A 323 21.17 -6.89 -5.74
C LEU A 323 20.57 -5.55 -6.18
N ASP A 324 19.28 -5.51 -6.50
CA ASP A 324 18.57 -4.28 -6.87
C ASP A 324 18.43 -3.33 -5.67
N ALA A 325 18.05 -3.86 -4.50
CA ALA A 325 17.99 -3.08 -3.26
C ALA A 325 19.38 -2.54 -2.84
N GLN A 326 20.44 -3.32 -3.04
CA GLN A 326 21.81 -2.84 -2.79
C GLN A 326 22.22 -1.70 -3.74
N ASN A 327 21.79 -1.74 -5.00
CA ASN A 327 22.04 -0.64 -5.93
C ASN A 327 21.40 0.66 -5.43
N GLU A 328 20.15 0.59 -4.96
CA GLU A 328 19.47 1.74 -4.34
C GLU A 328 20.25 2.26 -3.12
N ALA A 329 20.72 1.37 -2.25
CA ALA A 329 21.53 1.75 -1.09
C ALA A 329 22.83 2.47 -1.50
N LEU A 330 23.51 2.00 -2.57
CA LEU A 330 24.74 2.59 -3.09
C LEU A 330 24.51 3.98 -3.71
N GLU A 331 23.40 4.16 -4.43
CA GLU A 331 22.97 5.47 -4.96
C GLU A 331 22.69 6.44 -3.81
N ALA A 332 21.92 6.01 -2.81
CA ALA A 332 21.62 6.82 -1.63
C ALA A 332 22.87 7.16 -0.81
N CYS A 333 23.84 6.23 -0.68
CA CYS A 333 25.14 6.51 -0.09
C CYS A 333 25.89 7.61 -0.85
N SER A 334 25.86 7.58 -2.18
CA SER A 334 26.54 8.57 -3.01
C SER A 334 25.90 9.96 -2.87
N CYS A 335 24.57 10.03 -2.82
CA CYS A 335 23.86 11.27 -2.50
C CYS A 335 24.22 11.77 -1.10
N LEU A 336 24.16 10.91 -0.07
CA LEU A 336 24.49 11.28 1.30
C LEU A 336 25.91 11.84 1.40
N LEU A 337 26.91 11.17 0.82
CA LEU A 337 28.31 11.60 0.81
C LEU A 337 28.56 12.96 0.14
N SER A 338 27.67 13.40 -0.76
CA SER A 338 27.76 14.72 -1.39
C SER A 338 27.30 15.85 -0.45
N HIS A 339 26.50 15.52 0.56
CA HIS A 339 25.94 16.46 1.53
C HIS A 339 26.59 16.36 2.92
N THR A 340 27.33 15.28 3.21
CA THR A 340 28.04 15.09 4.47
C THR A 340 29.25 16.01 4.57
N ILE A 341 29.21 16.92 5.55
CA ILE A 341 30.30 17.86 5.86
C ILE A 341 31.27 17.26 6.88
N ASP A 342 30.76 16.47 7.83
CA ASP A 342 31.56 15.87 8.90
C ASP A 342 32.53 14.79 8.36
N PRO A 343 33.86 14.94 8.54
CA PRO A 343 34.84 13.98 8.04
C PRO A 343 34.68 12.57 8.61
N ASP A 344 34.32 12.45 9.89
CA ASP A 344 34.18 11.16 10.56
C ASP A 344 32.96 10.41 10.03
N GLN A 345 31.82 11.09 9.93
CA GLN A 345 30.62 10.55 9.29
C GLN A 345 30.86 10.18 7.83
N ARG A 346 31.67 10.96 7.10
CA ARG A 346 32.03 10.67 5.71
C ARG A 346 32.83 9.36 5.61
N ILE A 347 33.88 9.20 6.41
CA ILE A 347 34.70 7.98 6.43
C ILE A 347 33.84 6.76 6.78
N ALA A 348 32.98 6.90 7.78
CA ALA A 348 32.12 5.80 8.21
C ALA A 348 31.06 5.43 7.14
N THR A 349 30.54 6.41 6.42
CA THR A 349 29.63 6.17 5.28
C THR A 349 30.37 5.53 4.09
N GLU A 350 31.62 5.92 3.84
CA GLU A 350 32.47 5.27 2.83
C GLU A 350 32.77 3.81 3.18
N ALA A 351 33.03 3.52 4.46
CA ALA A 351 33.22 2.16 4.97
C ALA A 351 31.93 1.32 4.84
N LEU A 352 30.78 1.89 5.19
CA LEU A 352 29.48 1.25 4.98
C LEU A 352 29.26 0.92 3.50
N ARG A 353 29.51 1.87 2.61
CA ARG A 353 29.44 1.68 1.15
C ARG A 353 30.37 0.56 0.68
N GLY A 354 31.57 0.45 1.25
CA GLY A 354 32.51 -0.65 1.01
C GLY A 354 31.91 -2.02 1.38
N GLY A 355 31.32 -2.13 2.58
CA GLY A 355 30.64 -3.36 3.02
C GLY A 355 29.49 -3.77 2.11
N ILE A 356 28.73 -2.81 1.55
CA ILE A 356 27.68 -3.09 0.56
C ILE A 356 28.27 -3.71 -0.70
N PHE A 357 29.40 -3.21 -1.21
CA PHE A 357 30.06 -3.79 -2.38
C PHE A 357 30.60 -5.20 -2.14
N GLU A 358 31.15 -5.47 -0.96
CA GLU A 358 31.64 -6.80 -0.59
C GLU A 358 30.50 -7.81 -0.53
N LEU A 359 29.42 -7.50 0.18
CA LEU A 359 28.23 -8.35 0.25
C LEU A 359 27.61 -8.58 -1.13
N ARG A 360 27.54 -7.55 -1.97
CA ARG A 360 27.09 -7.65 -3.36
C ARG A 360 27.93 -8.64 -4.17
N GLY A 361 29.26 -8.61 -3.99
CA GLY A 361 30.18 -9.55 -4.62
C GLY A 361 29.85 -11.00 -4.27
N LYS A 362 29.65 -11.27 -2.97
CA LYS A 362 29.30 -12.61 -2.47
C LYS A 362 27.93 -13.09 -2.96
N ILE A 363 26.90 -12.22 -2.99
CA ILE A 363 25.60 -12.54 -3.59
C ILE A 363 25.74 -12.89 -5.08
N THR A 364 26.58 -12.15 -5.81
CA THR A 364 26.80 -12.39 -7.24
C THR A 364 27.50 -13.74 -7.49
N GLU A 365 28.47 -14.09 -6.65
CA GLU A 365 29.14 -15.39 -6.68
C GLU A 365 28.17 -16.53 -6.41
N MET A 366 27.36 -16.44 -5.36
CA MET A 366 26.32 -17.43 -5.05
C MET A 366 25.33 -17.60 -6.19
N ARG A 367 24.86 -16.50 -6.82
CA ARG A 367 23.98 -16.61 -7.99
C ARG A 367 24.66 -17.37 -9.12
N ARG A 368 25.94 -17.13 -9.39
CA ARG A 368 26.69 -17.85 -10.42
C ARG A 368 26.84 -19.34 -10.09
N GLU A 369 27.08 -19.69 -8.84
CA GLU A 369 27.15 -21.08 -8.39
C GLU A 369 25.82 -21.80 -8.55
N LEU A 370 24.71 -21.12 -8.21
CA LEU A 370 23.38 -21.65 -8.38
C LEU A 370 23.01 -21.76 -9.85
N SER A 371 23.21 -20.75 -10.69
CA SER A 371 22.89 -20.82 -12.13
C SER A 371 23.78 -21.77 -12.95
N GLY A 372 24.93 -22.18 -12.40
CA GLY A 372 25.89 -23.08 -13.06
C GLY A 372 25.73 -24.57 -12.71
N ARG A 373 24.81 -24.89 -11.78
CA ARG A 373 24.35 -26.26 -11.49
C ARG A 373 23.06 -26.52 -12.26
#